data_AF-A0A5P1E6I6-F1
#
_entry.id   AF-A0A5P1E6I6-F1
#
_cell.length_a   1.000
_cell.length_b   1.000
_cell.length_c   1.000
_cell.angle_alpha   90.00
_cell.angle_beta   90.00
_cell.angle_gamma   90.00
#
_symmetry.space_group_name_H-M   'P 1'
#
loop_
_entity.id
_entity.type
_entity.pdbx_description
1 polymer ?
#
loop_
_entity_poly.entity_id
_entity_poly.type
_entity_poly.pdbx_seq_one_letter_code
_entity_poly.pdbx_strand_id
1 'polypeptide(L)'
;MATSRLQSVKCLDTSSGPKRFTFKSISQRIKEIDINVYKSLDPLRSEPKSSSFFLDSLLYWRELNTAEDFISFYEEMMPLVQTMPQILFHKDKIFSELIRRVNMKAQLSLEPIL
;
A
#
# COMPACT_ATOMS: atom_id res chain seq x y z
N MET A 1 -1.84 50.22 -24.00
CA MET A 1 -2.81 49.15 -23.69
C MET A 1 -2.33 48.43 -22.44
N ALA A 2 -3.02 48.57 -21.31
CA ALA A 2 -2.60 47.97 -20.05
C ALA A 2 -3.13 46.52 -19.98
N THR A 3 -2.23 45.55 -19.98
CA THR A 3 -2.57 44.13 -19.78
C THR A 3 -2.99 43.92 -18.34
N SER A 4 -4.29 43.73 -18.13
CA SER A 4 -4.91 43.32 -16.86
C SER A 4 -4.24 42.03 -16.36
N ARG A 5 -3.48 42.12 -15.26
CA ARG A 5 -3.02 40.94 -14.53
C ARG A 5 -4.23 40.31 -13.86
N LEU A 6 -4.72 39.20 -14.41
CA LEU A 6 -5.64 38.31 -13.72
C LEU A 6 -4.91 37.75 -12.49
N GLN A 7 -5.06 38.39 -11.33
CA GLN A 7 -4.61 37.84 -10.07
C GLN A 7 -5.58 36.73 -9.66
N SER A 8 -5.08 35.50 -9.52
CA SER A 8 -5.84 34.41 -8.93
C SER A 8 -6.18 34.79 -7.48
N VAL A 9 -7.47 34.95 -7.19
CA VAL A 9 -8.00 35.49 -5.92
C VAL A 9 -7.85 34.48 -4.76
N LYS A 10 -7.34 33.27 -5.02
CA LYS A 10 -7.05 32.26 -4.01
C LYS A 10 -5.71 31.59 -4.33
N CYS A 11 -4.65 32.01 -3.65
CA CYS A 11 -3.37 31.30 -3.64
C CYS A 11 -3.39 30.23 -2.54
N LEU A 12 -2.76 29.08 -2.80
CA LEU A 12 -2.55 28.05 -1.78
C LEU A 12 -1.70 28.63 -0.65
N ASP A 13 -2.13 28.44 0.59
CA ASP A 13 -1.38 28.82 1.79
C ASP A 13 -0.16 27.91 1.90
N THR A 14 1.00 28.39 1.41
CA THR A 14 2.29 27.69 1.53
C THR A 14 3.02 28.03 2.82
N SER A 15 2.40 28.81 3.72
CA SER A 15 3.01 29.19 4.98
C SER A 15 3.00 28.00 5.95
N SER A 16 4.13 27.76 6.62
CA SER A 16 4.22 26.82 7.73
C SER A 16 3.59 27.43 8.98
N GLY A 17 2.28 27.71 8.91
CA GLY A 17 1.50 28.23 10.04
C GLY A 17 1.15 27.13 11.05
N PRO A 18 0.46 27.47 12.16
CA PRO A 18 0.05 26.51 13.21
C PRO A 18 -1.00 25.49 12.76
N LYS A 19 -1.37 25.46 11.46
CA LYS A 19 -2.39 24.57 10.92
C LYS A 19 -1.79 23.18 10.67
N ARG A 20 -2.26 22.20 11.44
CA ARG A 20 -1.83 20.80 11.33
C ARG A 20 -2.18 20.13 10.00
N PHE A 21 -3.29 20.54 9.37
CA PHE A 21 -3.75 19.97 8.10
C PHE A 21 -3.93 21.06 7.06
N THR A 22 -3.18 20.97 5.96
CA THR A 22 -3.29 21.87 4.80
C THR A 22 -3.57 21.06 3.54
N PHE A 23 -4.33 21.64 2.61
CA PHE A 23 -4.58 21.00 1.33
C PHE A 23 -3.29 20.96 0.51
N LYS A 24 -2.99 19.79 -0.06
CA LYS A 24 -1.89 19.58 -1.00
C LYS A 24 -2.44 19.08 -2.32
N SER A 25 -2.05 19.72 -3.42
CA SER A 25 -2.38 19.23 -4.76
C SER A 25 -1.69 17.88 -5.03
N ILE A 26 -2.22 17.11 -5.98
CA ILE A 26 -1.62 15.82 -6.38
C ILE A 26 -0.15 16.01 -6.80
N SER A 27 0.14 17.06 -7.59
CA SER A 27 1.50 17.37 -8.02
C SER A 27 2.45 17.69 -6.86
N GLN A 28 1.97 18.38 -5.81
CA GLN A 28 2.75 18.63 -4.60
C GLN A 28 3.01 17.33 -3.83
N ARG A 29 1.99 16.48 -3.66
CA ARG A 29 2.14 15.18 -3.00
C ARG A 29 3.15 14.28 -3.72
N ILE A 30 3.08 14.21 -5.05
CA ILE A 30 4.04 13.43 -5.86
C ILE A 30 5.46 13.94 -5.68
N LYS A 31 5.66 15.26 -5.60
CA LYS A 31 6.98 15.86 -5.38
C LYS A 31 7.57 15.55 -3.99
N GLU A 32 6.71 15.34 -3.00
CA GLU A 32 7.11 14.99 -1.64
C GLU A 32 7.42 13.50 -1.45
N ILE A 33 6.91 12.63 -2.33
CA ILE A 33 7.19 11.18 -2.29
C ILE A 33 8.62 10.95 -2.78
N ASP A 34 9.51 10.58 -1.86
CA ASP A 34 10.89 10.18 -2.14
C ASP A 34 11.01 8.65 -2.12
N ILE A 35 11.23 8.04 -3.28
CA ILE A 35 11.32 6.58 -3.43
C ILE A 35 12.77 6.16 -3.19
N ASN A 36 13.16 6.03 -1.92
CA ASN A 36 14.50 5.63 -1.52
C ASN A 36 14.61 4.11 -1.31
N VAL A 37 14.75 3.35 -2.41
CA VAL A 37 14.80 1.86 -2.40
C VAL A 37 15.95 1.29 -1.56
N TYR A 38 17.05 2.02 -1.44
CA TYR A 38 18.28 1.56 -0.77
C TYR A 38 18.46 2.08 0.67
N LYS A 39 17.53 2.90 1.17
CA LYS A 39 17.58 3.50 2.52
C LYS A 39 16.38 3.10 3.37
N SER A 40 15.95 1.85 3.29
CA SER A 40 15.08 1.35 4.36
C SER A 40 15.93 1.29 5.63
N LEU A 41 15.65 2.21 6.57
CA LEU A 41 16.20 2.16 7.93
C LEU A 41 15.47 1.13 8.78
N ASP A 42 14.48 0.43 8.21
CA ASP A 42 13.73 -0.58 8.94
C ASP A 42 14.64 -1.79 9.18
N PRO A 43 14.68 -2.30 10.42
CA PRO A 43 15.44 -3.49 10.74
C PRO A 43 14.91 -4.66 9.91
N LEU A 44 15.75 -5.22 9.05
CA LEU A 44 15.44 -6.43 8.32
C LEU A 44 15.14 -7.54 9.33
N ARG A 45 13.95 -8.12 9.26
CA ARG A 45 13.63 -9.31 10.07
C ARG A 45 14.43 -10.49 9.57
N SER A 46 15.29 -11.04 10.42
CA SER A 46 16.09 -12.23 10.11
C SER A 46 15.25 -13.51 10.07
N GLU A 47 14.17 -13.59 10.86
CA GLU A 47 13.33 -14.78 10.99
C GLU A 47 11.84 -14.44 10.99
N PRO A 48 10.98 -15.34 10.47
CA PRO A 48 9.54 -15.22 10.59
C PRO A 48 9.08 -15.45 12.04
N LYS A 49 8.02 -14.76 12.47
CA LYS A 49 7.36 -15.00 13.76
C LYS A 49 6.51 -16.27 13.74
N SER A 50 5.96 -16.60 12.57
CA SER A 50 5.17 -17.82 12.33
C SER A 50 5.94 -18.82 11.46
N SER A 51 5.25 -19.71 10.75
CA SER A 51 5.88 -20.71 9.88
C SER A 51 6.56 -20.12 8.63
N SER A 52 6.13 -18.95 8.16
CA SER A 52 6.72 -18.30 6.97
C SER A 52 6.52 -16.80 6.98
N PHE A 53 7.38 -16.08 6.25
CA PHE A 53 7.23 -14.63 6.04
C PHE A 53 5.91 -14.28 5.35
N PHE A 54 5.46 -15.12 4.41
CA PHE A 54 4.19 -14.89 3.71
C PHE A 54 3.01 -14.96 4.68
N LEU A 55 2.98 -15.96 5.57
CA LEU A 55 1.93 -16.10 6.57
C LEU A 55 1.94 -14.91 7.55
N ASP A 56 3.11 -14.47 7.98
CA ASP A 56 3.25 -13.28 8.85
C ASP A 56 2.67 -12.02 8.19
N SER A 57 2.98 -11.79 6.92
CA SER A 57 2.44 -10.65 6.16
C SER A 57 0.93 -10.76 5.97
N LEU A 58 0.42 -11.97 5.70
CA LEU A 58 -1.01 -12.19 5.51
C LEU A 58 -1.80 -11.92 6.80
N LEU A 59 -1.28 -12.34 7.96
CA LEU A 59 -1.89 -12.07 9.27
C LEU A 59 -1.80 -10.58 9.64
N TYR A 60 -0.66 -9.94 9.38
CA TYR A 60 -0.49 -8.50 9.59
C TYR A 60 -1.53 -7.69 8.81
N TRP A 61 -1.73 -8.00 7.53
CA TRP A 61 -2.72 -7.32 6.71
C TRP A 61 -4.16 -7.69 7.08
N ARG A 62 -4.39 -8.87 7.64
CA ARG A 62 -5.70 -9.24 8.21
C ARG A 62 -6.10 -8.38 9.40
N GLU A 63 -5.14 -7.91 10.19
CA GLU A 63 -5.40 -6.99 11.30
C GLU A 63 -5.65 -5.55 10.81
N LEU A 64 -5.03 -5.15 9.69
CA LEU A 64 -5.09 -3.76 9.19
C LEU A 64 -6.17 -3.52 8.12
N ASN A 65 -6.56 -4.55 7.36
CA ASN A 65 -7.41 -4.40 6.19
C ASN A 65 -8.68 -5.25 6.29
N THR A 66 -9.83 -4.58 6.13
CA THR A 66 -11.18 -5.19 6.18
C THR A 66 -11.93 -5.04 4.86
N ALA A 67 -11.24 -4.71 3.77
CA ALA A 67 -11.87 -4.58 2.46
C ALA A 67 -12.27 -5.97 1.93
N GLU A 68 -13.48 -6.07 1.38
CA GLU A 68 -14.11 -7.33 0.95
C GLU A 68 -13.20 -8.18 0.06
N ASP A 69 -12.60 -7.58 -0.97
CA ASP A 69 -11.70 -8.27 -1.90
C ASP A 69 -10.45 -8.83 -1.20
N PHE A 70 -9.97 -8.21 -0.12
CA PHE A 70 -8.87 -8.75 0.67
C PHE A 70 -9.35 -9.87 1.60
N ILE A 71 -10.55 -9.75 2.18
CA ILE A 71 -11.11 -10.80 3.03
C ILE A 71 -11.30 -12.10 2.23
N SER A 72 -11.90 -12.01 1.04
CA SER A 72 -12.06 -13.18 0.18
C SER A 72 -10.72 -13.76 -0.29
N PHE A 73 -9.66 -12.96 -0.35
CA PHE A 73 -8.30 -13.43 -0.68
C PHE A 73 -7.73 -14.22 0.47
N TYR A 74 -7.81 -13.63 1.65
CA TYR A 74 -7.36 -14.23 2.90
C TYR A 74 -8.00 -15.61 3.11
N GLU A 75 -9.32 -15.73 2.94
CA GLU A 75 -10.05 -16.99 3.13
C GLU A 75 -9.59 -18.08 2.14
N GLU A 76 -9.30 -17.72 0.90
CA GLU A 76 -8.78 -18.64 -0.12
C GLU A 76 -7.33 -19.07 0.13
N MET A 77 -6.49 -18.16 0.62
CA MET A 77 -5.06 -18.39 0.83
C MET A 77 -4.77 -19.11 2.15
N MET A 78 -5.54 -18.84 3.21
CA MET A 78 -5.30 -19.37 4.55
C MET A 78 -5.03 -20.89 4.61
N PRO A 79 -5.78 -21.77 3.91
CA PRO A 79 -5.49 -23.20 3.93
C PRO A 79 -4.21 -23.59 3.17
N LEU A 80 -3.73 -22.75 2.25
CA LEU A 80 -2.60 -23.04 1.36
C LEU A 80 -1.25 -22.60 1.90
N VAL A 81 -1.23 -21.66 2.86
CA VAL A 81 0.00 -20.95 3.27
C VAL A 81 0.40 -21.18 4.72
N GLN A 82 -0.15 -22.22 5.34
CA GLN A 82 0.13 -22.58 6.74
C GLN A 82 1.61 -22.92 6.98
N THR A 83 2.28 -23.54 6.01
CA THR A 83 3.69 -23.92 6.10
C THR A 83 4.47 -23.62 4.82
N MET A 84 5.79 -23.46 4.95
CA MET A 84 6.68 -23.21 3.81
C MET A 84 6.59 -24.27 2.69
N PRO A 85 6.57 -25.59 2.97
CA PRO A 85 6.41 -26.60 1.92
C PRO A 85 5.07 -26.48 1.16
N GLN A 86 3.99 -26.11 1.84
CA GLN A 86 2.69 -25.90 1.18
C GLN A 86 2.72 -24.70 0.24
N ILE A 87 3.38 -23.61 0.66
CA ILE A 87 3.58 -22.42 -0.19
C ILE A 87 4.34 -22.80 -1.46
N LEU A 88 5.43 -23.57 -1.32
CA LEU A 88 6.21 -24.02 -2.48
C LEU A 88 5.41 -24.92 -3.41
N PHE A 89 4.58 -25.82 -2.86
CA PHE A 89 3.72 -26.70 -3.63
C PHE A 89 2.60 -25.93 -4.36
N HIS A 90 2.02 -24.90 -3.73
CA HIS A 90 0.92 -24.10 -4.28
C HIS A 90 1.36 -22.80 -4.95
N LYS A 91 2.65 -22.59 -5.18
CA LYS A 91 3.24 -21.33 -5.66
C LYS A 91 2.51 -20.73 -6.85
N ASP A 92 2.15 -21.55 -7.83
CA ASP A 92 1.54 -21.10 -9.08
C ASP A 92 0.09 -20.64 -8.86
N LYS A 93 -0.63 -21.30 -7.95
CA LYS A 93 -1.98 -20.91 -7.55
C LYS A 93 -1.97 -19.60 -6.77
N ILE A 94 -1.08 -19.49 -5.78
CA ILE A 94 -0.92 -18.28 -4.95
C ILE A 94 -0.62 -17.07 -5.84
N PHE A 95 0.35 -17.22 -6.76
CA PHE A 95 0.76 -16.13 -7.65
C PHE A 95 -0.35 -15.74 -8.63
N SER A 96 -1.04 -16.72 -9.22
CA SER A 96 -2.17 -16.45 -10.12
C SER A 96 -3.29 -15.68 -9.42
N GLU A 97 -3.56 -16.02 -8.16
CA GLU A 97 -4.61 -15.38 -7.37
C GLU A 97 -4.22 -13.96 -6.93
N LEU A 98 -2.95 -13.72 -6.60
CA LEU A 98 -2.43 -12.38 -6.37
C LEU A 98 -2.62 -11.50 -7.61
N ILE A 99 -2.19 -11.96 -8.79
CA ILE A 99 -2.35 -11.20 -10.05
C ILE A 99 -3.83 -10.90 -10.32
N ARG A 100 -4.72 -11.87 -10.11
CA ARG A 100 -6.16 -11.70 -10.33
C ARG A 100 -6.74 -10.55 -9.50
N ARG A 101 -6.20 -10.32 -8.31
CA ARG A 101 -6.69 -9.32 -7.35
C ARG A 101 -5.99 -7.96 -7.46
N VAL A 102 -4.90 -7.86 -8.22
CA VAL A 102 -4.32 -6.57 -8.62
C VAL A 102 -5.25 -5.90 -9.65
N ASN A 103 -6.34 -5.30 -9.16
CA ASN A 103 -7.35 -4.62 -9.95
C ASN A 103 -7.70 -3.27 -9.35
N MET A 104 -7.78 -2.23 -10.18
CA MET A 104 -8.15 -0.87 -9.80
C MET A 104 -9.60 -0.73 -9.32
N LYS A 105 -10.45 -1.75 -9.48
CA LYS A 105 -11.78 -1.80 -8.86
C LYS A 105 -11.70 -2.03 -7.35
N ALA A 106 -10.65 -2.68 -6.88
CA ALA A 106 -10.42 -3.09 -5.50
C ALA A 106 -9.38 -2.20 -4.80
N GLN A 107 -9.45 -0.87 -4.98
CA GLN A 107 -8.37 0.05 -4.57
C GLN A 107 -7.99 -0.07 -3.09
N LEU A 108 -8.99 -0.32 -2.24
CA LEU A 108 -8.81 -0.46 -0.78
C LEU A 108 -8.10 -1.77 -0.40
N SER A 109 -8.02 -2.74 -1.32
CA SER A 109 -7.34 -4.02 -1.14
C SER A 109 -6.02 -4.09 -1.91
N LEU A 110 -5.61 -3.04 -2.64
CA LEU A 110 -4.37 -3.07 -3.42
C LEU A 110 -3.13 -3.05 -2.53
N GLU A 111 -3.11 -2.20 -1.49
CA GLU A 111 -1.97 -2.09 -0.59
C GLU A 111 -1.55 -3.42 0.06
N PRO A 112 -2.46 -4.27 0.60
CA PRO A 112 -2.07 -5.55 1.16
C PRO A 112 -1.72 -6.64 0.12
N ILE A 113 -2.03 -6.43 -1.15
CA ILE A 113 -1.77 -7.40 -2.24
C ILE A 113 -0.45 -7.10 -2.96
N LEU A 114 0.01 -5.84 -2.94
CA LEU A 114 1.27 -5.37 -3.53
C LEU A 114 2.46 -5.57 -2.58
#